data_AF-A0A8T2NXG5-F1
#
_entry.id   AF-A0A8T2NXG5-F1
#
_cell.length_a   1.000
_cell.length_b   1.000
_cell.length_c   1.000
_cell.angle_alpha   90.00
_cell.angle_beta   90.00
_cell.angle_gamma   90.00
#
_symmetry.space_group_name_H-M   'P 1'
#
loop_
_entity.id
_entity.type
_entity.pdbx_description
1 polymer ?
#
loop_
_entity_poly.entity_id
_entity_poly.type
_entity_poly.pdbx_seq_one_letter_code
_entity_poly.pdbx_strand_id
1 'polypeptide(L)'
;MYVNRFELVKSMLPEEHHKVLSNIRKAEARSKRRKLLQKDDDEESESEDDNPKAKGESIEEILAESDSDNDSEDEKPKKGQKKPARQKGQAWLKEGETDEPLNFLDPKVSQRVLAGGSGIHRPLSQKGGFGADYRAKGKGDIKKQGKCDPYAYIPLKKDQLNRRKQAKLHGQFKGLVRGAQKGARLGRKMQRSKRKA
;
A
#
# COMPACT_ATOMS: atom_id res chain seq x y z
N MET A 1 15.23 -35.46 19.75
CA MET A 1 15.00 -34.16 20.39
C MET A 1 15.05 -33.08 19.33
N TYR A 2 14.00 -32.27 19.17
CA TYR A 2 14.03 -31.15 18.23
C TYR A 2 14.78 -29.99 18.87
N VAL A 3 15.90 -29.59 18.29
CA VAL A 3 16.64 -28.42 18.73
C VAL A 3 16.03 -27.20 18.07
N ASN A 4 15.54 -26.25 18.87
CA ASN A 4 15.02 -24.99 18.36
C ASN A 4 16.19 -24.16 17.82
N ARG A 5 16.31 -24.10 16.48
CA ARG A 5 17.41 -23.41 15.78
C ARG A 5 17.54 -21.94 16.18
N PHE A 6 16.44 -21.27 16.52
CA PHE A 6 16.47 -19.86 16.90
C PHE A 6 17.15 -19.65 18.26
N GLU A 7 16.81 -20.47 19.26
CA GLU A 7 17.41 -20.37 20.60
C GLU A 7 18.89 -20.79 20.58
N LEU A 8 19.24 -21.78 19.76
CA LEU A 8 20.64 -22.18 19.55
C LEU A 8 21.48 -21.06 18.94
N VAL A 9 20.96 -20.38 17.91
CA VAL A 9 21.68 -19.26 17.28
C VAL A 9 21.74 -18.05 18.21
N LYS A 10 20.71 -17.80 19.02
CA LYS A 10 20.68 -16.73 20.02
C LYS A 10 21.73 -16.93 21.12
N SER A 11 21.99 -18.16 21.56
CA SER A 11 23.01 -18.44 22.59
C SER A 11 24.45 -18.38 22.06
N MET A 12 24.66 -18.55 20.75
CA MET A 12 25.99 -18.45 20.12
C MET A 12 26.36 -17.01 19.73
N LEU A 13 25.40 -16.08 19.68
CA LEU A 13 25.62 -14.71 19.26
C LEU A 13 25.75 -13.75 20.46
N PRO A 14 26.69 -12.78 20.41
CA PRO A 14 26.76 -11.71 21.40
C PRO A 14 25.43 -10.95 21.57
N GLU A 15 25.18 -10.46 22.79
CA GLU A 15 23.93 -9.79 23.18
C GLU A 15 23.58 -8.59 22.28
N GLU A 16 24.59 -7.90 21.77
CA GLU A 16 24.44 -6.76 20.85
C GLU A 16 23.62 -7.13 19.59
N HIS A 17 23.67 -8.38 19.14
CA HIS A 17 23.00 -8.85 17.92
C HIS A 17 21.64 -9.49 18.14
N HIS A 18 21.20 -9.69 19.39
CA HIS A 18 19.91 -10.35 19.68
C HIS A 18 18.71 -9.60 19.11
N LYS A 19 18.81 -8.27 19.04
CA LYS A 19 17.79 -7.41 18.42
C LYS A 19 17.68 -7.65 16.91
N VAL A 20 18.80 -7.90 16.24
CA VAL A 20 18.83 -8.20 14.80
C VAL A 20 18.18 -9.55 14.53
N LEU A 21 18.52 -10.59 15.31
CA LEU A 21 17.90 -11.92 15.21
C LEU A 21 16.37 -11.87 15.40
N SER A 22 15.92 -11.09 16.39
CA SER A 22 14.49 -10.89 16.65
C SER A 22 13.78 -10.23 15.47
N ASN A 23 14.42 -9.24 14.83
CA ASN A 23 13.88 -8.58 13.64
C ASN A 23 13.85 -9.52 12.42
N ILE A 24 14.89 -10.34 12.23
CA ILE A 24 14.95 -11.36 11.18
C ILE A 24 13.80 -12.36 11.35
N ARG A 25 13.62 -12.92 12.54
CA ARG A 25 12.50 -13.83 12.85
C ARG A 25 11.14 -13.20 12.51
N LYS A 26 10.94 -11.93 12.88
CA LYS A 26 9.72 -11.18 12.53
C LYS A 26 9.58 -10.94 11.02
N ALA A 27 10.68 -10.71 10.31
CA ALA A 27 10.67 -10.54 8.86
C ALA A 27 10.35 -11.85 8.15
N GLU A 28 10.95 -12.97 8.56
CA GLU A 28 10.67 -14.31 8.04
C GLU A 28 9.21 -14.71 8.25
N ALA A 29 8.64 -14.46 9.44
CA ALA A 29 7.23 -14.73 9.72
C ALA A 29 6.29 -13.94 8.79
N ARG A 30 6.58 -12.65 8.55
CA ARG A 30 5.82 -11.80 7.61
C ARG A 30 5.96 -12.27 6.16
N SER A 31 7.18 -12.63 5.73
CA SER A 31 7.42 -13.17 4.38
C SER A 31 6.72 -14.51 4.17
N LYS A 32 6.70 -15.38 5.19
CA LYS A 32 5.96 -16.66 5.15
C LYS A 32 4.45 -16.42 5.03
N ARG A 33 3.88 -15.51 5.83
CA ARG A 33 2.46 -15.09 5.71
C ARG A 33 2.13 -14.53 4.34
N ARG A 34 2.94 -13.62 3.81
CA ARG A 34 2.74 -13.04 2.47
C ARG A 34 2.80 -14.10 1.37
N LYS A 35 3.71 -15.06 1.49
CA LYS A 35 3.84 -16.18 0.53
C LYS A 35 2.64 -17.12 0.58
N LEU A 36 2.05 -17.34 1.76
CA LEU A 36 0.82 -18.14 1.90
C LEU A 36 -0.35 -17.45 1.19
N LEU A 37 -0.61 -16.17 1.53
CA LEU A 37 -1.65 -15.37 0.90
C LEU A 37 -1.53 -15.31 -0.63
N GLN A 38 -0.31 -15.11 -1.13
CA GLN A 38 -0.07 -15.07 -2.58
C GLN A 38 -0.29 -16.45 -3.23
N LYS A 39 0.02 -17.54 -2.53
CA LYS A 39 -0.23 -18.89 -3.02
C LYS A 39 -1.73 -19.22 -3.04
N ASP A 40 -2.47 -18.76 -2.03
CA ASP A 40 -3.92 -18.95 -1.96
C ASP A 40 -4.65 -18.17 -3.09
N ASP A 41 -4.17 -16.98 -3.45
CA ASP A 41 -4.68 -16.19 -4.58
C ASP A 41 -4.39 -16.84 -5.96
N ASP A 42 -3.24 -17.49 -6.13
CA ASP A 42 -2.85 -18.17 -7.37
C ASP A 42 -3.61 -19.50 -7.56
N GLU A 43 -3.87 -20.26 -6.48
CA GLU A 43 -4.68 -21.51 -6.50
C GLU A 43 -6.19 -21.24 -6.68
N GLU A 44 -6.70 -20.08 -6.24
CA GLU A 44 -8.08 -19.65 -6.55
C GLU A 44 -8.23 -19.22 -8.03
N SER A 45 -7.13 -18.88 -8.72
CA SER A 45 -7.14 -18.53 -10.14
C SER A 45 -7.05 -19.72 -11.10
N GLU A 46 -6.74 -20.94 -10.63
CA GLU A 46 -6.57 -22.13 -11.49
C GLU A 46 -7.78 -23.10 -11.46
N SER A 47 -8.82 -22.81 -10.68
CA SER A 47 -10.09 -23.53 -10.77
C SER A 47 -11.13 -22.73 -11.58
N GLU A 48 -11.11 -22.91 -12.90
CA GLU A 48 -12.29 -22.63 -13.72
C GLU A 48 -13.37 -23.68 -13.40
N ASP A 49 -14.21 -23.40 -12.39
CA ASP A 49 -15.63 -23.76 -12.47
C ASP A 49 -16.51 -22.77 -11.71
N ASP A 50 -17.63 -22.44 -12.35
CA ASP A 50 -18.57 -21.37 -12.09
C ASP A 50 -19.36 -21.59 -10.78
N ASN A 51 -19.09 -20.84 -9.70
CA ASN A 51 -20.06 -20.66 -8.61
C ASN A 51 -19.80 -19.40 -7.75
N PRO A 52 -20.76 -18.46 -7.62
CA PRO A 52 -20.58 -17.29 -6.76
C PRO A 52 -20.84 -17.65 -5.28
N LYS A 53 -19.80 -18.06 -4.54
CA LYS A 53 -19.87 -18.11 -3.06
C LYS A 53 -19.26 -16.86 -2.45
N ALA A 54 -20.14 -15.92 -2.12
CA ALA A 54 -19.85 -14.86 -1.17
C ALA A 54 -19.58 -15.48 0.22
N LYS A 55 -18.31 -15.60 0.60
CA LYS A 55 -17.90 -15.71 2.01
C LYS A 55 -17.27 -14.37 2.38
N GLY A 56 -18.07 -13.51 2.96
CA GLY A 56 -17.54 -12.29 3.58
C GLY A 56 -16.80 -12.68 4.85
N GLU A 57 -15.57 -12.19 4.98
CA GLU A 57 -14.84 -12.05 6.25
C GLU A 57 -15.84 -11.52 7.29
N SER A 58 -16.22 -12.36 8.27
CA SER A 58 -17.23 -11.98 9.26
C SER A 58 -16.60 -11.04 10.27
N ILE A 59 -17.42 -10.14 10.82
CA ILE A 59 -16.99 -9.12 11.78
C ILE A 59 -16.31 -9.76 13.02
N GLU A 60 -16.65 -11.01 13.37
CA GLU A 60 -15.97 -11.75 14.43
C GLU A 60 -14.48 -12.03 14.15
N GLU A 61 -14.08 -12.28 12.89
CA GLU A 61 -12.68 -12.60 12.55
C GLU A 61 -11.77 -11.37 12.65
N ILE A 62 -12.26 -10.20 12.22
CA ILE A 62 -11.56 -8.92 12.33
C ILE A 62 -11.47 -8.46 13.80
N LEU A 63 -12.49 -8.75 14.61
CA LEU A 63 -12.48 -8.46 16.05
C LEU A 63 -11.54 -9.41 16.82
N ALA A 64 -11.48 -10.68 16.45
CA ALA A 64 -10.56 -11.65 17.05
C ALA A 64 -9.08 -11.34 16.73
N GLU A 65 -8.77 -10.84 15.54
CA GLU A 65 -7.40 -10.39 15.21
C GLU A 65 -6.98 -9.13 15.99
N SER A 66 -7.94 -8.33 16.49
CA SER A 66 -7.65 -7.14 17.29
C SER A 66 -7.50 -7.40 18.80
N ASP A 67 -8.01 -8.52 19.31
CA ASP A 67 -7.98 -8.88 20.74
C ASP A 67 -6.79 -9.80 21.09
N SER A 68 -6.22 -10.49 20.10
CA SER A 68 -5.09 -11.43 20.28
C SER A 68 -3.70 -10.77 20.40
N ASP A 69 -3.58 -9.43 20.39
CA ASP A 69 -2.29 -8.71 20.47
C ASP A 69 -2.19 -7.76 21.69
N ASN A 70 -3.07 -7.92 22.68
CA ASN A 70 -3.05 -7.14 23.92
C ASN A 70 -2.94 -8.02 25.17
N ASP A 71 -1.82 -8.73 25.32
CA ASP A 71 -1.37 -9.22 26.62
C ASP A 71 0.17 -9.27 26.71
N SER A 72 0.76 -8.17 27.18
CA SER A 72 1.98 -8.16 28.01
C SER A 72 2.32 -6.74 28.41
N GLU A 73 2.28 -6.53 29.71
CA GLU A 73 2.65 -5.33 30.43
C GLU A 73 4.10 -4.90 30.16
N ASP A 74 4.32 -3.64 29.80
CA ASP A 74 5.29 -2.77 30.49
C ASP A 74 5.11 -1.29 30.09
N GLU A 75 5.24 -0.44 31.11
CA GLU A 75 4.93 0.98 31.15
C GLU A 75 5.99 1.87 30.43
N LYS A 76 5.55 2.73 29.49
CA LYS A 76 5.70 4.21 29.50
C LYS A 76 5.66 4.87 28.09
N PRO A 77 5.22 6.14 28.00
CA PRO A 77 4.87 6.79 26.74
C PRO A 77 5.90 7.84 26.29
N LYS A 78 6.50 7.76 25.08
CA LYS A 78 7.09 8.95 24.41
C LYS A 78 7.02 8.92 22.86
N LYS A 79 6.18 9.84 22.37
CA LYS A 79 6.38 10.81 21.27
C LYS A 79 7.12 10.38 19.99
N GLY A 80 6.42 10.56 18.88
CA GLY A 80 6.99 11.12 17.64
C GLY A 80 7.16 10.12 16.51
N GLN A 81 6.19 10.10 15.60
CA GLN A 81 6.33 9.48 14.28
C GLN A 81 7.50 10.15 13.53
N LYS A 82 8.70 9.57 13.64
CA LYS A 82 9.81 9.93 12.75
C LYS A 82 9.44 9.45 11.35
N LYS A 83 9.19 10.40 10.45
CA LYS A 83 9.12 10.13 9.00
C LYS A 83 10.43 9.44 8.61
N PRO A 84 10.42 8.37 7.77
CA PRO A 84 11.66 7.78 7.31
C PRO A 84 12.46 8.85 6.57
N ALA A 85 13.70 9.05 6.98
CA ALA A 85 14.64 9.92 6.28
C ALA A 85 14.70 9.43 4.83
N ARG A 86 14.26 10.26 3.89
CA ARG A 86 14.48 10.03 2.45
C ARG A 86 15.99 9.86 2.28
N GLN A 87 16.43 8.65 1.99
CA GLN A 87 17.81 8.38 1.58
C GLN A 87 18.08 9.25 0.35
N LYS A 88 18.86 10.31 0.53
CA LYS A 88 19.29 11.16 -0.57
C LYS A 88 20.31 10.37 -1.38
N GLY A 89 19.99 10.13 -2.66
CA GLY A 89 20.94 9.68 -3.68
C GLY A 89 21.32 8.21 -3.63
N GLN A 90 20.35 7.29 -3.75
CA GLN A 90 20.69 5.92 -4.16
C GLN A 90 21.17 5.98 -5.62
N ALA A 91 22.47 5.89 -5.86
CA ALA A 91 23.01 5.74 -7.21
C ALA A 91 23.07 4.25 -7.57
N TRP A 92 22.62 3.90 -8.77
CA TRP A 92 22.60 2.52 -9.27
C TRP A 92 23.76 2.35 -10.24
N LEU A 93 24.59 1.33 -10.05
CA LEU A 93 25.63 1.00 -11.03
C LEU A 93 25.02 0.09 -12.10
N LYS A 94 25.18 0.47 -13.37
CA LYS A 94 24.78 -0.36 -14.51
C LYS A 94 25.87 -1.41 -14.76
N GLU A 95 25.53 -2.66 -14.46
CA GLU A 95 26.32 -3.84 -14.83
C GLU A 95 26.55 -3.90 -16.35
N GLY A 96 27.64 -4.52 -16.77
CA GLY A 96 28.07 -4.48 -18.16
C GLY A 96 27.15 -5.31 -19.02
N GLU A 97 27.19 -5.13 -20.33
CA GLU A 97 26.56 -6.08 -21.26
C GLU A 97 27.36 -7.39 -21.35
N THR A 98 28.58 -7.39 -20.81
CA THR A 98 29.51 -8.53 -20.75
C THR A 98 29.54 -9.10 -19.33
N ASP A 99 29.61 -10.43 -19.21
CA ASP A 99 29.76 -11.21 -17.95
C ASP A 99 31.14 -11.00 -17.24
N GLU A 100 31.81 -9.89 -17.52
CA GLU A 100 33.10 -9.54 -16.90
C GLU A 100 32.87 -8.76 -15.60
N PRO A 101 33.49 -9.15 -14.47
CA PRO A 101 33.30 -8.49 -13.20
C PRO A 101 33.71 -7.01 -13.27
N LEU A 102 32.92 -6.15 -12.64
CA LEU A 102 33.13 -4.70 -12.69
C LEU A 102 34.42 -4.29 -11.97
N ASN A 103 35.39 -3.76 -12.72
CA ASN A 103 36.64 -3.25 -12.16
C ASN A 103 36.47 -1.83 -11.59
N PHE A 104 36.31 -1.70 -10.26
CA PHE A 104 36.15 -0.41 -9.56
C PHE A 104 37.34 0.55 -9.68
N LEU A 105 38.52 0.10 -10.11
CA LEU A 105 39.70 0.94 -10.28
C LEU A 105 39.73 1.63 -11.67
N ASP A 106 38.84 1.25 -12.58
CA ASP A 106 38.79 1.88 -13.90
C ASP A 106 38.16 3.27 -13.83
N PRO A 107 38.80 4.30 -14.41
CA PRO A 107 38.25 5.67 -14.45
C PRO A 107 36.85 5.75 -15.08
N LYS A 108 36.53 4.80 -15.96
CA LYS A 108 35.25 4.70 -16.68
C LYS A 108 34.11 4.16 -15.80
N VAL A 109 34.37 3.57 -14.63
CA VAL A 109 33.29 3.09 -13.73
C VAL A 109 32.42 4.23 -13.22
N SER A 110 33.00 5.41 -13.00
CA SER A 110 32.25 6.61 -12.58
C SER A 110 31.14 7.00 -13.57
N GLN A 111 31.32 6.73 -14.87
CA GLN A 111 30.33 7.03 -15.92
C GLN A 111 29.17 6.02 -15.94
N ARG A 112 29.34 4.86 -15.30
CA ARG A 112 28.33 3.77 -15.23
C ARG A 112 27.40 3.93 -14.02
N VAL A 113 27.62 4.96 -13.22
CA VAL A 113 26.79 5.33 -12.07
C VAL A 113 25.57 6.12 -12.57
N LEU A 114 24.40 5.49 -12.57
CA LEU A 114 23.13 6.17 -12.79
C LEU A 114 22.69 6.83 -11.48
N ALA A 115 22.61 8.16 -11.45
CA ALA A 115 22.05 8.86 -10.31
C ALA A 115 20.58 8.45 -10.13
N GLY A 116 20.26 7.64 -9.11
CA GLY A 116 18.88 7.27 -8.78
C GLY A 116 18.15 8.39 -8.03
N GLY A 117 18.22 9.58 -8.61
CA GLY A 117 17.21 10.60 -8.44
C GLY A 117 16.28 10.49 -9.62
N SER A 118 14.96 10.44 -9.37
CA SER A 118 13.98 10.84 -10.37
C SER A 118 14.40 12.23 -10.89
N GLY A 119 15.08 12.27 -12.05
CA GLY A 119 15.57 13.50 -12.63
C GLY A 119 14.44 14.50 -12.85
N ILE A 120 14.82 15.76 -13.05
CA ILE A 120 13.91 16.88 -13.36
C ILE A 120 13.10 16.58 -14.65
N HIS A 121 13.57 15.61 -15.45
CA HIS A 121 12.91 15.06 -16.64
C HIS A 121 11.94 13.90 -16.38
N ARG A 122 11.60 13.55 -15.12
CA ARG A 122 10.52 12.59 -14.90
C ARG A 122 9.22 13.22 -15.42
N PRO A 123 8.44 12.53 -16.28
CA PRO A 123 7.08 12.97 -16.57
C PRO A 123 6.28 12.89 -15.26
N LEU A 124 6.15 14.03 -14.58
CA LEU A 124 5.11 14.22 -13.58
C LEU A 124 3.81 14.07 -14.36
N SER A 125 3.17 12.91 -14.25
CA SER A 125 1.79 12.75 -14.70
C SER A 125 1.00 13.88 -14.05
N GLN A 126 0.73 14.94 -14.82
CA GLN A 126 -0.19 16.01 -14.46
C GLN A 126 -1.61 15.47 -14.56
N LYS A 127 -1.87 14.34 -13.89
CA LYS A 127 -3.24 13.98 -13.58
C LYS A 127 -3.62 14.89 -12.43
N GLY A 128 -4.13 16.08 -12.79
CA GLY A 128 -4.79 16.96 -11.83
C GLY A 128 -5.69 16.10 -10.96
N GLY A 129 -5.59 16.25 -9.64
CA GLY A 129 -6.35 15.43 -8.70
C GLY A 129 -7.85 15.48 -9.03
N PHE A 130 -8.60 14.48 -8.58
CA PHE A 130 -10.06 14.47 -8.75
C PHE A 130 -10.65 15.83 -8.34
N GLY A 131 -11.43 16.44 -9.24
CA GLY A 131 -12.00 17.79 -9.02
C GLY A 131 -11.17 18.95 -9.60
N ALA A 132 -9.94 18.72 -10.07
CA ALA A 132 -9.10 19.77 -10.67
C ALA A 132 -9.77 20.46 -11.87
N ASP A 133 -10.58 19.71 -12.63
CA ASP A 133 -11.39 20.23 -13.73
C ASP A 133 -12.33 21.36 -13.32
N TYR A 134 -12.78 21.38 -12.06
CA TYR A 134 -13.75 22.35 -11.59
C TYR A 134 -13.07 23.56 -10.94
N ARG A 135 -11.79 23.47 -10.59
CA ARG A 135 -11.07 24.55 -9.92
C ARG A 135 -10.89 25.75 -10.84
N ALA A 136 -11.50 26.88 -10.50
CA ALA A 136 -11.33 28.13 -11.22
C ALA A 136 -9.92 28.69 -11.01
N LYS A 137 -9.50 29.63 -11.89
CA LYS A 137 -8.36 30.49 -11.59
C LYS A 137 -8.64 31.50 -10.46
N GLY A 138 -9.91 31.68 -10.08
CA GLY A 138 -10.34 32.45 -8.90
C GLY A 138 -10.64 31.58 -7.68
N LYS A 139 -11.12 32.18 -6.58
CA LYS A 139 -11.54 31.45 -5.37
C LYS A 139 -12.84 30.68 -5.64
N GLY A 140 -12.74 29.39 -5.94
CA GLY A 140 -13.87 28.46 -5.96
C GLY A 140 -13.89 27.51 -7.15
N ASP A 141 -14.90 26.64 -7.16
CA ASP A 141 -15.11 25.65 -8.22
C ASP A 141 -16.27 26.07 -9.14
N ILE A 142 -16.13 25.89 -10.46
CA ILE A 142 -17.10 26.27 -11.51
C ILE A 142 -17.91 25.05 -11.95
N LYS A 143 -19.24 25.21 -12.06
CA LYS A 143 -20.14 24.20 -12.64
C LYS A 143 -19.85 24.00 -14.13
N LYS A 144 -19.78 22.75 -14.59
CA LYS A 144 -19.54 22.40 -15.99
C LYS A 144 -20.73 21.66 -16.59
N GLN A 145 -21.19 22.13 -17.75
CA GLN A 145 -22.29 21.49 -18.49
C GLN A 145 -21.93 20.03 -18.81
N GLY A 146 -22.87 19.11 -18.56
CA GLY A 146 -22.69 17.67 -18.78
C GLY A 146 -21.75 16.96 -17.80
N LYS A 147 -21.21 17.66 -16.78
CA LYS A 147 -20.46 17.05 -15.67
C LYS A 147 -21.18 17.28 -14.34
N CYS A 148 -20.86 16.48 -13.33
CA CYS A 148 -21.46 16.59 -12.00
C CYS A 148 -21.13 17.95 -11.36
N ASP A 149 -22.04 18.50 -10.56
CA ASP A 149 -21.77 19.74 -9.86
C ASP A 149 -20.57 19.59 -8.90
N PRO A 150 -19.68 20.60 -8.82
CA PRO A 150 -18.49 20.58 -7.96
C PRO A 150 -18.81 20.44 -6.47
N TYR A 151 -20.09 20.63 -6.11
CA TYR A 151 -20.62 20.43 -4.76
C TYR A 151 -21.52 19.20 -4.59
N ALA A 152 -21.31 18.12 -5.35
CA ALA A 152 -21.82 16.80 -4.99
C ALA A 152 -21.08 16.27 -3.73
N TYR A 153 -21.18 17.00 -2.62
CA TYR A 153 -20.52 16.69 -1.37
C TYR A 153 -21.26 15.57 -0.66
N ILE A 154 -20.48 14.59 -0.22
CA ILE A 154 -20.84 13.72 0.89
C ILE A 154 -20.87 14.64 2.12
N PRO A 155 -22.01 14.84 2.79
CA PRO A 155 -22.09 15.74 3.93
C PRO A 155 -21.09 15.30 5.01
N LEU A 156 -20.12 16.14 5.31
CA LEU A 156 -19.17 15.89 6.40
C LEU A 156 -19.84 16.27 7.71
N LYS A 157 -19.98 15.30 8.61
CA LYS A 157 -20.42 15.58 9.99
C LYS A 157 -19.27 16.25 10.73
N LYS A 158 -19.54 17.22 11.62
CA LYS A 158 -18.48 17.91 12.40
C LYS A 158 -17.57 16.94 13.16
N ASP A 159 -18.11 15.82 13.61
CA ASP A 159 -17.38 14.75 14.31
C ASP A 159 -16.36 14.00 13.44
N GLN A 160 -16.45 14.17 12.13
CA GLN A 160 -15.55 13.63 11.11
C GLN A 160 -14.37 14.58 10.82
N LEU A 161 -14.40 15.83 11.29
CA LEU A 161 -13.31 16.77 11.04
C LEU A 161 -12.07 16.52 11.92
N ASN A 162 -12.14 15.58 12.86
CA ASN A 162 -11.02 15.27 13.74
C ASN A 162 -9.93 14.48 13.00
N ARG A 163 -8.70 15.03 12.95
CA ARG A 163 -7.52 14.39 12.32
C ARG A 163 -7.28 12.96 12.81
N ARG A 164 -7.61 12.64 14.07
CA ARG A 164 -7.50 11.26 14.60
C ARG A 164 -8.39 10.25 13.87
N LYS A 165 -9.53 10.68 13.32
CA LYS A 165 -10.50 9.82 12.61
C LYS A 165 -10.31 9.80 11.10
N GLN A 166 -9.24 10.43 10.59
CA GLN A 166 -8.97 10.52 9.14
C GLN A 166 -8.89 9.15 8.46
N ALA A 167 -8.28 8.14 9.10
CA ALA A 167 -8.19 6.79 8.56
C ALA A 167 -9.58 6.13 8.39
N LYS A 168 -10.46 6.29 9.39
CA LYS A 168 -11.84 5.77 9.36
C LYS A 168 -12.63 6.40 8.20
N LEU A 169 -12.47 7.70 8.00
CA LEU A 169 -13.14 8.44 6.92
C LEU A 169 -12.63 8.08 5.55
N HIS A 170 -11.32 7.91 5.42
CA HIS A 170 -10.72 7.45 4.18
C HIS A 170 -11.25 6.04 3.82
N GLY A 171 -11.39 5.15 4.79
CA GLY A 171 -12.00 3.83 4.61
C GLY A 171 -13.46 3.91 4.15
N GLN A 172 -14.30 4.69 4.84
CA GLN A 172 -15.70 4.91 4.48
C GLN A 172 -15.86 5.51 3.09
N PHE A 173 -15.07 6.54 2.77
CA PHE A 173 -15.06 7.18 1.47
C PHE A 173 -14.65 6.20 0.35
N LYS A 174 -13.61 5.39 0.57
CA LYS A 174 -13.18 4.37 -0.38
C LYS A 174 -14.28 3.34 -0.66
N GLY A 175 -14.99 2.90 0.39
CA GLY A 175 -16.14 2.00 0.26
C GLY A 175 -17.28 2.61 -0.55
N LEU A 176 -17.65 3.86 -0.24
CA LEU A 176 -18.69 4.60 -0.97
C LEU A 176 -18.34 4.76 -2.46
N VAL A 177 -17.13 5.20 -2.77
CA VAL A 177 -16.66 5.38 -4.16
C VAL A 177 -16.69 4.06 -4.92
N ARG A 178 -16.21 2.96 -4.30
CA ARG A 178 -16.24 1.63 -4.91
C ARG A 178 -17.68 1.17 -5.19
N GLY A 179 -18.60 1.40 -4.25
CA GLY A 179 -20.03 1.10 -4.40
C GLY A 179 -20.68 1.90 -5.54
N ALA A 180 -20.47 3.22 -5.56
CA ALA A 180 -20.99 4.10 -6.61
C ALA A 180 -20.45 3.73 -8.00
N GLN A 181 -19.17 3.44 -8.12
CA GLN A 181 -18.55 3.02 -9.38
C GLN A 181 -19.12 1.67 -9.88
N LYS A 182 -19.29 0.69 -8.97
CA LYS A 182 -19.94 -0.60 -9.30
C LYS A 182 -21.37 -0.38 -9.80
N GLY A 183 -22.14 0.44 -9.10
CA GLY A 183 -23.51 0.81 -9.48
C GLY A 183 -23.59 1.50 -10.84
N ALA A 184 -22.75 2.50 -11.10
CA ALA A 184 -22.71 3.21 -12.38
C ALA A 184 -22.36 2.27 -13.56
N ARG A 185 -21.43 1.32 -13.35
CA ARG A 185 -21.06 0.33 -14.36
C ARG A 185 -22.23 -0.61 -14.68
N LEU A 186 -22.95 -1.09 -13.66
CA LEU A 186 -24.14 -1.92 -13.83
C LEU A 186 -25.26 -1.15 -14.53
N GLY A 187 -25.52 0.09 -14.11
CA GLY A 187 -26.51 0.97 -14.74
C GLY A 187 -26.22 1.20 -16.22
N ARG A 188 -24.96 1.42 -16.60
CA ARG A 188 -24.55 1.58 -18.01
C ARG A 188 -24.79 0.31 -18.83
N LYS A 189 -24.52 -0.88 -18.27
CA LYS A 189 -24.82 -2.16 -18.94
C LYS A 189 -26.33 -2.32 -19.15
N MET A 190 -27.14 -2.03 -18.14
CA MET A 190 -28.60 -2.09 -18.21
C MET A 190 -29.16 -1.13 -19.27
N GLN A 191 -28.68 0.11 -19.30
CA GLN A 191 -29.08 1.10 -20.32
C GLN A 191 -28.71 0.67 -21.74
N ARG A 192 -27.55 0.02 -21.93
CA ARG A 192 -27.18 -0.56 -23.24
C ARG A 192 -28.11 -1.70 -23.65
N SER A 193 -28.51 -2.56 -22.70
CA SER A 193 -29.45 -3.64 -22.97
C SER A 193 -30.83 -3.10 -23.37
N LYS A 194 -31.37 -2.13 -22.62
CA LYS A 194 -32.66 -1.46 -22.92
C LYS A 194 -32.70 -0.71 -24.25
N ARG A 195 -31.55 -0.30 -24.79
CA ARG A 195 -31.45 0.36 -26.11
C ARG A 195 -31.31 -0.63 -27.27
N LYS A 196 -31.05 -1.91 -26.98
CA LYS A 196 -30.93 -2.99 -27.97
C LYS A 196 -32.21 -3.82 -28.09
N ALA A 197 -33.04 -3.83 -27.05
CA ALA A 197 -34.42 -4.28 -27.11
C ALA A 197 -35.30 -3.17 -27.70
#